data_AF-C7NCI7-F1
#
_entry.id   AF-C7NCI7-F1
#
_cell.length_a   1.000
_cell.length_b   1.000
_cell.length_c   1.000
_cell.angle_alpha   90.00
_cell.angle_beta   90.00
_cell.angle_gamma   90.00
#
_symmetry.space_group_name_H-M   'P 1'
#
loop_
_entity.id
_entity.type
_entity.pdbx_description
1 polymer ?
#
loop_
_entity_poly.entity_id
_entity_poly.type
_entity_poly.pdbx_seq_one_letter_code
_entity_poly.pdbx_strand_id
1 'polypeptide(L)'
;MKKLLLMAMMLIMSTIGLAANKAINRVYEGDYSRSTNTFVYEKDNLIFPNKLLNYTVKDDTGLLDGIYDFMAKKYGVTSEDSVTFNVQGIVSKDGVLTIKKIINYRIPEYRLHSAETYSTPSVPSTGTESDTQEDSEINNDSDSSN
;
A
#
# COMPACT_ATOMS: atom_id res chain seq x y z
N MET A 1 -44.70 37.69 -26.93
CA MET A 1 -43.38 37.36 -26.35
C MET A 1 -43.46 36.57 -25.05
N LYS A 2 -44.40 36.83 -24.13
CA LYS A 2 -44.51 36.12 -22.83
C LYS A 2 -44.74 34.60 -22.90
N LYS A 3 -45.42 34.09 -23.94
CA LYS A 3 -45.71 32.65 -24.11
C LYS A 3 -44.48 31.80 -24.48
N LEU A 4 -43.55 32.37 -25.24
CA LEU A 4 -42.27 31.72 -25.61
C LEU A 4 -41.31 31.62 -24.42
N LEU A 5 -41.29 32.63 -23.56
CA LEU A 5 -40.49 32.62 -22.33
C LEU A 5 -40.96 31.52 -21.37
N LEU A 6 -42.30 31.36 -21.21
CA LEU A 6 -42.88 30.34 -20.34
C LEU A 6 -42.59 28.92 -20.84
N MET A 7 -42.63 28.71 -22.17
CA MET A 7 -42.29 27.43 -22.80
C MET A 7 -40.81 27.08 -22.62
N ALA A 8 -39.92 28.06 -22.80
CA ALA A 8 -38.49 27.87 -22.55
C ALA A 8 -38.22 27.52 -21.07
N MET A 9 -38.94 28.15 -20.14
CA MET A 9 -38.80 27.93 -18.70
C MET A 9 -39.35 26.57 -18.22
N MET A 10 -40.38 26.01 -18.89
CA MET A 10 -40.82 24.63 -18.65
C MET A 10 -39.83 23.59 -19.20
N LEU A 11 -39.16 23.88 -20.32
CA LEU A 11 -38.20 22.95 -20.94
C LEU A 11 -36.96 22.70 -20.07
N ILE A 12 -36.50 23.72 -19.34
CA ILE A 12 -35.34 23.61 -18.43
C ILE A 12 -35.64 22.77 -17.17
N MET A 13 -36.90 22.61 -16.77
CA MET A 13 -37.27 21.77 -15.63
C MET A 13 -37.43 20.27 -15.99
N SER A 14 -37.54 19.93 -17.28
CA SER A 14 -37.74 18.55 -17.74
C SER A 14 -36.46 17.75 -17.96
N THR A 15 -35.26 18.32 -17.78
CA THR A 15 -33.99 17.65 -18.11
C THR A 15 -33.11 17.27 -16.91
N ILE A 16 -33.58 17.46 -15.67
CA ILE A 16 -32.88 16.94 -14.48
C ILE A 16 -33.22 15.44 -14.35
N GLY A 17 -32.70 14.65 -15.29
CA GLY A 17 -32.62 13.20 -15.14
C GLY A 17 -31.63 12.90 -14.02
N LEU A 18 -32.14 12.64 -12.82
CA LEU A 18 -31.37 11.99 -11.76
C LEU A 18 -30.94 10.62 -12.28
N ALA A 19 -29.73 10.54 -12.85
CA ALA A 19 -29.08 9.27 -13.11
C ALA A 19 -28.87 8.59 -11.75
N ALA A 20 -29.79 7.69 -11.40
CA ALA A 20 -29.73 6.88 -10.20
C ALA A 20 -28.48 6.01 -10.30
N ASN A 21 -27.38 6.45 -9.71
CA ASN A 21 -26.15 5.68 -9.62
C ASN A 21 -26.41 4.57 -8.60
N LYS A 22 -26.90 3.42 -9.11
CA LYS A 22 -27.23 2.26 -8.27
C LYS A 22 -25.96 1.82 -7.56
N ALA A 23 -26.00 1.83 -6.22
CA ALA A 23 -24.93 1.27 -5.41
C ALA A 23 -24.70 -0.20 -5.82
N ILE A 24 -23.54 -0.50 -6.40
CA ILE A 24 -23.21 -1.84 -6.86
C ILE A 24 -22.35 -2.51 -5.80
N ASN A 25 -22.86 -3.60 -5.24
CA ASN A 25 -22.06 -4.49 -4.42
C ASN A 25 -21.13 -5.29 -5.33
N ARG A 26 -19.82 -5.15 -5.15
CA ARG A 26 -18.79 -5.79 -5.97
C ARG A 26 -17.70 -6.39 -5.09
N VAL A 27 -16.93 -7.29 -5.68
CA VAL A 27 -15.71 -7.84 -5.08
C VAL A 27 -14.53 -6.96 -5.48
N TYR A 28 -13.71 -6.62 -4.50
CA TYR A 28 -12.47 -5.87 -4.64
C TYR A 28 -11.34 -6.66 -4.02
N GLU A 29 -10.23 -6.77 -4.73
CA GLU A 29 -8.98 -7.32 -4.21
C GLU A 29 -7.96 -6.20 -4.20
N GLY A 30 -7.38 -5.93 -3.03
CA GLY A 30 -6.51 -4.78 -2.85
C GLY A 30 -5.86 -4.75 -1.49
N ASP A 31 -4.96 -3.80 -1.32
CA ASP A 31 -4.15 -3.67 -0.12
C ASP A 31 -4.77 -2.68 0.85
N TYR A 32 -4.94 -3.08 2.10
CA TYR A 32 -5.47 -2.23 3.15
C TYR A 32 -4.41 -1.97 4.22
N SER A 33 -4.27 -0.70 4.61
CA SER A 33 -3.42 -0.29 5.72
C SER A 33 -4.27 0.23 6.89
N ARG A 34 -4.13 -0.39 8.06
CA ARG A 34 -4.90 -0.03 9.27
C ARG A 34 -4.53 1.36 9.80
N SER A 35 -3.27 1.79 9.67
CA SER A 35 -2.79 3.09 10.14
C SER A 35 -3.45 4.28 9.44
N THR A 36 -3.68 4.16 8.12
CA THR A 36 -4.24 5.21 7.27
C THR A 36 -5.72 4.98 6.94
N ASN A 37 -6.30 3.87 7.39
CA ASN A 37 -7.66 3.42 7.05
C ASN A 37 -7.93 3.45 5.53
N THR A 38 -6.93 3.12 4.72
CA THR A 38 -6.97 3.24 3.26
C THR A 38 -6.90 1.87 2.61
N PHE A 39 -7.83 1.59 1.69
CA PHE A 39 -7.86 0.44 0.80
C PHE A 39 -7.45 0.87 -0.61
N VAL A 40 -6.35 0.32 -1.11
CA VAL A 40 -5.82 0.56 -2.44
C VAL A 40 -6.26 -0.58 -3.35
N TYR A 41 -7.05 -0.23 -4.36
CA TYR A 41 -7.57 -1.14 -5.36
C TYR A 41 -6.96 -0.83 -6.72
N GLU A 42 -6.34 -1.83 -7.35
CA GLU A 42 -5.90 -1.72 -8.73
C GLU A 42 -7.05 -2.08 -9.67
N LYS A 43 -7.57 -1.06 -10.37
CA LYS A 43 -8.64 -1.25 -11.34
C LYS A 43 -8.07 -1.35 -12.73
N ASP A 44 -7.99 -2.57 -13.23
CA ASP A 44 -7.73 -2.79 -14.64
C ASP A 44 -8.96 -2.41 -15.49
N ASN A 45 -8.77 -1.46 -16.41
CA ASN A 45 -9.72 -1.20 -17.49
C ASN A 45 -8.95 -1.21 -18.81
N LEU A 46 -9.60 -1.67 -19.88
CA LEU A 46 -9.01 -1.71 -21.23
C LEU A 46 -8.43 -0.37 -21.72
N ILE A 47 -8.93 0.76 -21.21
CA ILE A 47 -8.54 2.11 -21.64
C ILE A 47 -7.42 2.68 -20.75
N PHE A 48 -7.36 2.25 -19.49
CA PHE A 48 -6.37 2.71 -18.50
C PHE A 48 -5.93 1.50 -17.68
N PRO A 49 -4.86 0.81 -18.10
CA PRO A 49 -4.31 -0.29 -17.33
C PRO A 49 -3.84 0.21 -15.97
N ASN A 50 -3.97 -0.63 -14.95
CA ASN A 50 -3.32 -0.45 -13.64
C ASN A 50 -3.66 0.87 -12.92
N LYS A 51 -4.90 1.33 -13.02
CA LYS A 51 -5.31 2.55 -12.28
C LYS A 51 -5.51 2.23 -10.80
N LEU A 52 -4.65 2.77 -9.95
CA LEU A 52 -4.80 2.71 -8.49
C LEU A 52 -5.93 3.63 -8.01
N LEU A 53 -6.80 3.09 -7.17
CA LEU A 53 -7.92 3.79 -6.54
C LEU A 53 -7.81 3.62 -5.02
N ASN A 54 -7.86 4.74 -4.30
CA ASN A 54 -7.78 4.76 -2.84
C ASN A 54 -9.17 4.99 -2.27
N TYR A 55 -9.57 4.14 -1.33
CA TYR A 55 -10.84 4.25 -0.63
C TYR A 55 -10.64 4.29 0.87
N THR A 56 -11.43 5.12 1.55
CA THR A 56 -11.55 5.05 3.01
C THR A 56 -12.40 3.84 3.38
N VAL A 57 -11.98 3.03 4.34
CA VAL A 57 -12.72 1.82 4.72
C VAL A 57 -13.74 2.11 5.82
N LYS A 58 -14.92 1.54 5.66
CA LYS A 58 -15.93 1.36 6.71
C LYS A 58 -16.27 -0.12 6.80
N ASP A 59 -15.94 -0.76 7.92
CA ASP A 59 -16.28 -2.17 8.15
C ASP A 59 -17.58 -2.28 8.96
N ASP A 60 -18.64 -2.79 8.33
CA ASP A 60 -19.90 -3.09 9.02
C ASP A 60 -19.89 -4.50 9.65
N THR A 61 -18.86 -5.31 9.38
CA THR A 61 -18.78 -6.71 9.85
C THR A 61 -18.07 -6.85 11.19
N GLY A 62 -17.19 -5.90 11.53
CA GLY A 62 -16.30 -5.98 12.69
C GLY A 62 -15.22 -7.07 12.59
N LEU A 63 -15.12 -7.75 11.44
CA LEU A 63 -14.17 -8.84 11.23
C LEU A 63 -12.78 -8.32 10.88
N LEU A 64 -12.69 -7.11 10.31
CA LEU A 64 -11.42 -6.56 9.84
C LEU A 64 -10.42 -6.41 10.99
N ASP A 65 -10.88 -5.84 12.11
CA ASP A 65 -10.05 -5.70 13.31
C ASP A 65 -9.62 -7.05 13.89
N GLY A 66 -10.53 -8.03 13.94
CA GLY A 66 -10.21 -9.37 14.44
C GLY A 66 -9.16 -10.10 13.60
N ILE A 67 -9.21 -9.94 12.27
CA ILE A 67 -8.20 -10.50 11.36
C ILE A 67 -6.84 -9.83 11.62
N TYR A 68 -6.81 -8.50 11.76
CA TYR A 68 -5.57 -7.79 12.11
C TYR A 68 -4.99 -8.23 13.45
N ASP A 69 -5.82 -8.35 14.47
CA ASP A 69 -5.37 -8.77 15.80
C ASP A 69 -4.86 -10.22 15.79
N PHE A 70 -5.46 -11.09 14.97
CA PHE A 70 -4.95 -12.44 14.73
C PHE A 70 -3.57 -12.42 14.06
N MET A 71 -3.42 -11.65 12.97
CA MET A 71 -2.16 -11.56 12.24
C MET A 71 -1.05 -10.92 13.07
N ALA A 72 -1.39 -9.91 13.89
CA ALA A 72 -0.45 -9.27 14.81
C ALA A 72 0.11 -10.27 15.82
N LYS A 73 -0.76 -11.10 16.42
CA LYS A 73 -0.36 -12.09 17.42
C LYS A 73 0.45 -13.26 16.85
N LYS A 74 0.20 -13.64 15.60
CA LYS A 74 0.81 -14.85 14.99
C LYS A 74 2.01 -14.57 14.11
N TYR A 75 2.00 -13.44 13.39
CA TYR A 75 2.98 -13.11 12.36
C TYR A 75 3.65 -11.74 12.59
N GLY A 76 3.34 -11.06 13.70
CA GLY A 76 3.93 -9.76 14.02
C GLY A 76 3.48 -8.64 13.07
N VAL A 77 2.34 -8.81 12.38
CA VAL A 77 1.75 -7.74 11.55
C VAL A 77 1.39 -6.54 12.43
N THR A 78 1.75 -5.36 11.97
CA THR A 78 1.53 -4.06 12.63
C THR A 78 0.53 -3.23 11.84
N SER A 79 0.11 -2.09 12.38
CA SER A 79 -0.79 -1.16 11.68
C SER A 79 -0.18 -0.48 10.46
N GLU A 80 1.15 -0.46 10.36
CA GLU A 80 1.88 0.11 9.21
C GLU A 80 1.91 -0.86 8.03
N ASP A 81 1.75 -2.16 8.29
CA ASP A 81 1.76 -3.18 7.27
C ASP A 81 0.49 -3.11 6.42
N SER A 82 0.67 -3.16 5.10
CA SER A 82 -0.42 -3.31 4.15
C SER A 82 -0.74 -4.79 3.97
N VAL A 83 -1.98 -5.17 4.23
CA VAL A 83 -2.47 -6.54 4.10
C VAL A 83 -3.41 -6.60 2.90
N THR A 84 -3.19 -7.57 2.01
CA THR A 84 -4.08 -7.79 0.88
C THR A 84 -5.38 -8.45 1.34
N PHE A 85 -6.51 -7.83 1.03
CA PHE A 85 -7.83 -8.39 1.29
C PHE A 85 -8.63 -8.55 0.00
N ASN A 86 -9.39 -9.63 -0.05
CA ASN A 86 -10.47 -9.82 -1.01
C ASN A 86 -11.79 -9.61 -0.28
N VAL A 87 -12.47 -8.51 -0.60
CA VAL A 87 -13.67 -8.03 0.11
C VAL A 87 -14.83 -7.82 -0.84
N GLN A 88 -16.04 -8.06 -0.36
CA GLN A 88 -17.27 -7.69 -1.03
C GLN A 88 -17.88 -6.47 -0.33
N GLY A 89 -18.14 -5.42 -1.10
CA GLY A 89 -18.62 -4.15 -0.55
C GLY A 89 -19.19 -3.18 -1.58
N ILE A 90 -19.60 -2.03 -1.07
CA ILE A 90 -20.19 -0.93 -1.86
C ILE A 90 -19.29 0.30 -1.69
N VAL A 91 -18.92 0.91 -2.81
CA VAL A 91 -18.17 2.19 -2.84
C VAL A 91 -19.17 3.34 -2.96
N SER A 92 -19.09 4.30 -2.04
CA SER A 92 -19.88 5.54 -2.11
C SER A 92 -19.28 6.52 -3.12
N LYS A 93 -20.06 7.55 -3.49
CA LYS A 93 -19.55 8.63 -4.35
C LYS A 93 -18.40 9.40 -3.71
N ASP A 94 -18.33 9.42 -2.39
CA ASP A 94 -17.32 10.11 -1.58
C ASP A 94 -16.04 9.28 -1.40
N GLY A 95 -15.93 8.12 -2.05
CA GLY A 95 -14.75 7.26 -1.98
C GLY A 95 -14.68 6.38 -0.73
N VAL A 96 -15.81 6.13 -0.06
CA VAL A 96 -15.86 5.23 1.10
C VAL A 96 -16.25 3.83 0.64
N LEU A 97 -15.37 2.85 0.88
CA LEU A 97 -15.65 1.43 0.70
C LEU A 97 -16.30 0.88 1.97
N THR A 98 -17.60 0.62 1.92
CA THR A 98 -18.32 -0.09 2.98
C THR A 98 -18.21 -1.60 2.75
N ILE A 99 -17.43 -2.28 3.58
CA ILE A 99 -17.23 -3.72 3.53
C ILE A 99 -18.49 -4.41 4.09
N LYS A 100 -19.03 -5.34 3.31
CA LYS A 100 -20.17 -6.19 3.71
C LYS A 100 -19.76 -7.61 4.03
N LYS A 101 -18.67 -8.08 3.44
CA LYS A 101 -18.10 -9.41 3.68
C LYS A 101 -16.62 -9.43 3.35
N ILE A 102 -15.82 -10.06 4.19
CA ILE A 102 -14.43 -10.42 3.88
C ILE A 102 -14.46 -11.84 3.30
N ILE A 103 -13.95 -12.01 2.08
CA ILE A 103 -13.91 -13.29 1.37
C ILE A 103 -12.60 -14.01 1.69
N ASN A 104 -11.48 -13.29 1.59
CA ASN A 104 -10.16 -13.83 1.89
C ASN A 104 -9.20 -12.70 2.32
N TYR A 105 -8.07 -13.07 2.92
CA TYR A 105 -6.97 -12.18 3.25
C TYR A 105 -5.63 -12.91 3.08
N ARG A 106 -4.56 -12.16 2.81
CA ARG A 106 -3.21 -12.67 2.67
C ARG A 106 -2.27 -11.93 3.60
N ILE A 107 -1.55 -12.68 4.44
CA ILE A 107 -0.52 -12.13 5.31
C ILE A 107 0.62 -11.58 4.42
N PRO A 108 1.20 -10.41 4.75
CA PRO A 108 2.31 -9.87 3.98
C PRO A 108 3.49 -10.84 3.95
N GLU A 109 4.06 -11.08 2.77
CA GLU A 109 5.08 -12.14 2.57
C GLU A 109 6.31 -11.96 3.48
N TYR A 110 6.73 -10.72 3.69
CA TYR A 110 7.85 -10.37 4.57
C TYR A 110 7.59 -10.65 6.07
N ARG A 111 6.35 -10.98 6.45
CA ARG A 111 5.96 -11.43 7.80
C ARG A 111 5.83 -12.95 7.91
N LEU A 112 5.74 -13.66 6.79
CA LEU A 112 5.63 -15.13 6.75
C LEU A 112 6.99 -15.79 6.95
N HIS A 113 8.01 -15.23 6.31
CA HIS A 113 9.39 -15.64 6.53
C HIS A 113 9.92 -14.84 7.73
N SER A 114 9.69 -15.37 8.93
CA SER A 114 10.59 -15.07 10.05
C SER A 114 11.99 -15.23 9.50
N ALA A 115 12.87 -14.24 9.65
CA ALA A 115 14.20 -14.23 9.06
C ALA A 115 14.97 -15.53 9.36
N GLU A 116 14.72 -16.58 8.57
CA GLU A 116 15.57 -17.73 8.47
C GLU A 116 16.75 -17.23 7.66
N THR A 117 17.72 -16.73 8.42
CA THR A 117 19.12 -16.95 8.16
C THR A 117 19.44 -16.86 6.67
N TYR A 118 19.56 -15.63 6.15
CA TYR A 118 20.65 -15.40 5.22
C TYR A 118 21.92 -15.66 6.02
N SER A 119 22.32 -16.94 6.12
CA SER A 119 23.71 -17.30 6.26
C SER A 119 24.35 -16.64 5.05
N THR A 120 24.91 -15.46 5.27
CA THR A 120 25.93 -14.91 4.40
C THR A 120 26.85 -16.08 4.05
N PRO A 121 27.04 -16.40 2.76
CA PRO A 121 28.09 -17.33 2.40
C PRO A 121 29.36 -16.75 3.00
N SER A 122 29.96 -17.45 3.96
CA SER A 122 31.24 -17.08 4.53
C SER A 122 32.20 -17.03 3.35
N VAL A 123 32.56 -15.81 2.95
CA VAL A 123 33.66 -15.58 2.01
C VAL A 123 34.86 -16.29 2.62
N PRO A 124 35.55 -17.20 1.91
CA PRO A 124 36.74 -17.81 2.45
C PRO A 124 37.75 -16.67 2.68
N SER A 125 38.07 -16.42 3.95
CA SER A 125 39.16 -15.54 4.34
C SER A 125 40.41 -16.02 3.63
N THR A 126 40.81 -15.31 2.58
CA THR A 126 42.12 -15.50 1.97
C THR A 126 43.10 -14.98 3.00
N GLY A 127 43.85 -15.91 3.60
CA GLY A 127 44.90 -15.58 4.56
C GLY A 127 45.84 -14.57 3.93
N THR A 128 45.87 -13.37 4.50
CA THR A 128 46.98 -12.45 4.26
C THR A 128 48.05 -12.84 5.25
N GLU A 129 49.05 -13.53 4.74
CA GLU A 129 50.30 -13.83 5.42
C GLU A 129 50.86 -12.53 6.00
N SER A 130 51.15 -12.53 7.30
CA SER A 130 51.93 -11.47 7.93
C SER A 130 53.38 -11.63 7.49
N ASP A 131 53.78 -10.92 6.44
CA ASP A 131 55.19 -10.65 6.20
C ASP A 131 55.60 -9.42 7.02
N THR A 132 56.44 -9.70 8.01
CA THR A 132 57.12 -8.71 8.82
C THR A 132 58.28 -8.18 7.97
N GLN A 133 58.20 -6.93 7.53
CA GLN A 133 59.37 -6.26 6.94
C GLN A 133 59.64 -4.98 7.71
N GLU A 134 60.75 -5.01 8.44
CA GLU A 134 61.42 -3.87 9.06
C GLU A 134 61.55 -2.74 8.05
N ASP A 135 61.11 -1.54 8.41
CA ASP A 135 61.61 -0.33 7.75
C ASP A 135 62.26 0.57 8.80
N SER A 136 63.47 0.96 8.47
CA SER A 136 64.41 1.66 9.33
C SER A 136 64.09 3.15 9.29
N GLU A 137 64.00 3.79 10.46
CA GLU A 137 63.97 5.25 10.56
C GLU A 137 65.19 5.88 9.89
N ILE A 138 64.98 6.74 8.88
CA ILE A 138 65.75 7.99 8.73
C ILE A 138 64.81 9.09 8.22
N ASN A 139 64.25 9.86 9.15
CA ASN A 139 63.64 11.16 8.85
C ASN A 139 64.76 12.18 8.64
N ASN A 140 64.91 12.65 7.41
CA ASN A 140 65.70 13.85 7.11
C ASN A 140 64.83 15.08 7.33
N ASP A 141 65.26 15.96 8.24
CA ASP A 141 64.82 17.35 8.19
C ASP A 141 65.91 18.33 8.60
N SER A 142 66.08 19.34 7.74
CA SER A 142 66.52 20.71 8.00
C SER A 142 68.03 21.04 8.17
N ASP A 143 68.64 21.37 7.03
CA ASP A 143 69.30 22.65 6.69
C ASP A 143 69.89 23.55 7.81
N SER A 144 71.22 23.76 7.78
CA SER A 144 71.83 25.09 8.00
C SER A 144 73.26 25.10 7.47
N SER A 145 73.53 26.05 6.56
CA SER A 145 74.84 26.34 5.99
C SER A 145 75.63 27.32 6.86
N ASN A 146 76.93 27.00 7.00
CA ASN A 146 78.09 27.86 7.33
C ASN A 146 78.29 28.34 8.78
#